data_AF-A0A2M8GVI0-F1
#
_entry.id   AF-A0A2M8GVI0-F1
#
_cell.length_a   1.000
_cell.length_b   1.000
_cell.length_c   1.000
_cell.angle_alpha   90.00
_cell.angle_beta   90.00
_cell.angle_gamma   90.00
#
_symmetry.space_group_name_H-M   'P 1'
#
loop_
_entity.id
_entity.type
_entity.pdbx_description
1 polymer ?
#
loop_
_entity_poly.entity_id
_entity_poly.type
_entity_poly.pdbx_seq_one_letter_code
_entity_poly.pdbx_strand_id
1 'polypeptide(L)'
;MSTFKLHELKIKTEHFEDVLAGRKTHEVRLNDRNYQVGDVLHLQEIDKNLQYTGQTLNACVTHVLKGGQYGLADDWCVLSLGSVTATSAKLLIKFLRDRLEETCDCIEASYSIIRESGRTITDSQITVEGGREFIAEANAYLKDISEVAA
;
A
#
# COMPACT_ATOMS: atom_id res chain seq x y z
N MET A 1 -16.69 -8.84 23.41
CA MET A 1 -15.92 -9.18 22.19
C MET A 1 -16.40 -8.24 21.11
N SER A 2 -15.55 -7.36 20.59
CA SER A 2 -15.93 -6.51 19.45
C SER A 2 -16.06 -7.41 18.23
N THR A 3 -17.28 -7.73 17.85
CA THR A 3 -17.58 -8.49 16.62
C THR A 3 -17.44 -7.54 15.45
N PHE A 4 -16.42 -7.74 14.61
CA PHE A 4 -16.32 -7.05 13.33
C PHE A 4 -17.16 -7.78 12.29
N LYS A 5 -17.78 -7.05 11.36
CA LYS A 5 -18.53 -7.64 10.24
C LYS A 5 -17.76 -7.44 8.94
N LEU A 6 -17.74 -8.49 8.11
CA LEU A 6 -17.22 -8.42 6.75
C LEU A 6 -18.35 -8.04 5.78
N HIS A 7 -18.13 -7.03 4.95
CA HIS A 7 -19.10 -6.54 3.96
C HIS A 7 -18.54 -6.70 2.56
N GLU A 8 -19.15 -7.57 1.75
CA GLU A 8 -18.79 -7.73 0.34
C GLU A 8 -19.41 -6.61 -0.51
N LEU A 9 -18.57 -5.87 -1.22
CA LEU A 9 -18.97 -4.66 -1.94
C LEU A 9 -18.31 -4.63 -3.30
N LYS A 10 -19.08 -4.27 -4.33
CA LYS A 10 -18.53 -3.95 -5.65
C LYS A 10 -17.89 -2.56 -5.63
N ILE A 11 -16.84 -2.40 -6.42
CA ILE A 11 -16.18 -1.11 -6.68
C ILE A 11 -15.71 -1.06 -8.13
N LYS A 12 -15.92 0.07 -8.81
CA LYS A 12 -15.47 0.24 -10.20
C LYS A 12 -13.94 0.34 -10.26
N THR A 13 -13.34 -0.13 -11.35
CA THR A 13 -11.89 -0.05 -11.61
C THR A 13 -11.28 1.31 -11.26
N GLU A 14 -11.88 2.42 -11.69
CA GLU A 14 -11.36 3.78 -11.43
C GLU A 14 -11.19 4.09 -9.93
N HIS A 15 -12.12 3.64 -9.09
CA HIS A 15 -12.03 3.82 -7.65
C HIS A 15 -11.22 2.73 -6.98
N PHE A 16 -11.24 1.50 -7.51
CA PHE A 16 -10.45 0.40 -6.99
C PHE A 16 -8.96 0.72 -7.07
N GLU A 17 -8.48 1.21 -8.22
CA GLU A 17 -7.09 1.60 -8.41
C GLU A 17 -6.66 2.73 -7.46
N ASP A 18 -7.53 3.72 -7.22
CA ASP A 18 -7.24 4.80 -6.28
C ASP A 18 -7.20 4.34 -4.82
N VAL A 19 -8.08 3.42 -4.42
CA VAL A 19 -8.07 2.83 -3.07
C VAL A 19 -6.86 1.92 -2.90
N LEU A 20 -6.55 1.10 -3.91
CA LEU A 20 -5.38 0.21 -3.93
C LEU A 20 -4.08 1.01 -3.82
N ALA A 21 -3.97 2.13 -4.54
CA ALA A 21 -2.82 3.03 -4.50
C ALA A 21 -2.77 3.93 -3.25
N GLY A 22 -3.79 3.88 -2.37
CA GLY A 22 -3.88 4.72 -1.18
C GLY A 22 -4.20 6.20 -1.44
N ARG A 23 -4.51 6.58 -2.69
CA ARG A 23 -4.94 7.95 -3.04
C ARG A 23 -6.35 8.24 -2.53
N LYS A 24 -7.22 7.23 -2.55
CA LYS A 24 -8.59 7.29 -2.04
C LYS A 24 -8.71 6.53 -0.73
N THR A 25 -8.88 7.27 0.36
CA THR A 25 -8.92 6.75 1.73
C THR A 25 -10.34 6.72 2.32
N HIS A 26 -11.37 6.81 1.47
CA HIS A 26 -12.76 6.80 1.91
C HIS A 26 -13.68 6.14 0.88
N GLU A 27 -14.85 5.67 1.31
CA GLU A 27 -15.95 5.17 0.47
C GLU A 27 -17.25 5.90 0.82
N VAL A 28 -18.06 6.24 -0.18
CA VAL A 28 -19.38 6.84 0.02
C VAL A 28 -20.43 5.78 -0.29
N ARG A 29 -21.30 5.48 0.67
CA ARG A 29 -22.26 4.37 0.57
C ARG A 29 -23.59 4.73 1.19
N LEU A 30 -24.67 4.13 0.68
CA LEU A 30 -25.92 4.00 1.42
C LEU A 30 -25.65 3.18 2.68
N ASN A 31 -26.10 3.62 3.85
CA ASN A 31 -25.88 2.95 5.12
C ASN A 31 -26.93 1.84 5.38
N ASP A 32 -27.19 1.01 4.37
CA ASP A 32 -28.17 -0.09 4.39
C ASP A 32 -27.70 -1.31 5.20
N ARG A 33 -26.42 -1.35 5.57
CA ARG A 33 -25.78 -2.46 6.31
C ARG A 33 -25.39 -2.09 7.74
N ASN A 34 -25.70 -0.85 8.15
CA ASN A 34 -25.32 -0.29 9.44
C ASN A 34 -23.80 -0.42 9.69
N TYR A 35 -22.98 0.13 8.78
CA TYR A 35 -21.52 0.04 8.88
C TYR A 35 -21.00 0.63 10.19
N GLN A 36 -20.09 -0.09 10.84
CA GLN A 36 -19.48 0.33 12.11
C GLN A 36 -17.96 0.48 11.97
N VAL A 37 -17.38 1.28 12.87
CA VAL A 37 -15.93 1.31 13.06
C VAL A 37 -15.45 -0.09 13.47
N GLY A 38 -14.40 -0.57 12.81
CA GLY A 38 -13.86 -1.93 12.98
C GLY A 38 -14.39 -2.94 11.98
N ASP A 39 -15.44 -2.63 11.21
CA ASP A 39 -15.88 -3.49 10.10
C ASP A 39 -14.84 -3.58 8.98
N VAL A 40 -14.92 -4.64 8.18
CA VAL A 40 -14.04 -4.85 7.03
C VAL A 40 -14.86 -4.81 5.74
N LEU A 41 -14.42 -4.02 4.78
CA LEU A 41 -14.97 -3.98 3.45
C LEU A 41 -14.14 -4.90 2.55
N HIS A 42 -14.77 -5.94 2.01
CA HIS A 42 -14.21 -6.77 0.94
C HIS A 42 -14.63 -6.18 -0.40
N LEU A 43 -13.77 -5.33 -0.94
CA LEU A 43 -13.97 -4.60 -2.19
C LEU A 43 -13.61 -5.51 -3.37
N GLN A 44 -14.59 -5.82 -4.22
CA GLN A 44 -14.45 -6.64 -5.42
C GLN A 44 -14.53 -5.74 -6.65
N GLU A 45 -13.46 -5.73 -7.44
CA GLU A 45 -13.37 -4.87 -8.62
C GLU A 45 -14.35 -5.34 -9.71
N ILE A 46 -15.07 -4.38 -10.29
CA ILE A 46 -15.86 -4.55 -11.50
C ILE A 46 -15.37 -3.64 -12.63
N ASP A 47 -15.34 -4.18 -13.84
CA ASP A 47 -14.97 -3.45 -15.05
C ASP A 47 -16.10 -2.51 -15.53
N LYS A 48 -15.86 -1.85 -16.67
CA LYS A 48 -16.86 -0.95 -17.30
C LYS A 48 -18.13 -1.68 -17.75
N ASN A 49 -18.07 -2.99 -17.94
CA ASN A 49 -19.19 -3.86 -18.31
C ASN A 49 -19.87 -4.51 -17.08
N LEU A 50 -19.54 -4.04 -15.87
CA LEU A 50 -20.02 -4.55 -14.59
C LEU A 50 -19.66 -6.02 -14.32
N GLN A 51 -18.63 -6.54 -15.00
CA GLN A 51 -18.09 -7.88 -14.79
C GLN A 51 -16.99 -7.84 -13.75
N TYR A 52 -16.93 -8.87 -12.91
CA TYR A 52 -15.83 -9.02 -11.96
C TYR A 52 -14.52 -9.27 -12.70
N THR A 53 -13.48 -8.53 -12.36
CA THR A 53 -12.12 -8.74 -12.90
C THR A 53 -11.39 -9.87 -12.17
N GLY A 54 -11.86 -10.21 -10.96
CA GLY A 54 -11.21 -11.13 -10.02
C GLY A 54 -10.28 -10.44 -9.02
N GLN A 55 -9.98 -9.14 -9.21
CA GLN A 55 -9.20 -8.39 -8.22
C GLN A 55 -10.04 -8.03 -7.00
N THR A 56 -9.45 -8.15 -5.83
CA THR A 56 -10.10 -7.83 -4.55
C THR A 56 -9.17 -7.11 -3.60
N LEU A 57 -9.75 -6.34 -2.69
CA LEU A 57 -9.04 -5.57 -1.67
C LEU A 57 -9.84 -5.58 -0.36
N ASN A 58 -9.14 -5.76 0.76
CA ASN A 58 -9.73 -5.59 2.09
C ASN A 58 -9.34 -4.23 2.68
N ALA A 59 -10.33 -3.50 3.18
CA ALA A 59 -10.13 -2.24 3.88
C ALA A 59 -10.88 -2.24 5.22
N CYS A 60 -10.24 -1.76 6.27
CA CYS A 60 -10.87 -1.63 7.59
C CYS A 60 -11.59 -0.29 7.69
N VAL A 61 -12.80 -0.25 8.25
CA VAL A 61 -13.51 1.00 8.52
C VAL A 61 -12.95 1.62 9.79
N THR A 62 -12.25 2.75 9.66
CA THR A 62 -11.64 3.46 10.80
C THR A 62 -12.54 4.56 11.36
N HIS A 63 -13.44 5.10 10.54
CA HIS A 63 -14.40 6.12 10.93
C HIS A 63 -15.65 6.06 10.04
N VAL A 64 -16.81 6.44 10.59
CA VAL A 64 -18.09 6.50 9.88
C VAL A 64 -18.73 7.86 10.10
N LEU A 65 -18.80 8.66 9.03
CA LEU A 65 -19.60 9.89 9.02
C LEU A 65 -21.02 9.55 8.55
N LYS A 66 -22.00 9.72 9.43
CA LYS A 66 -23.42 9.52 9.10
C LYS A 66 -23.99 10.70 8.31
N GLY A 67 -25.01 10.43 7.50
CA GLY A 67 -25.81 11.40 6.77
C GLY A 67 -26.58 12.37 7.65
N GLY A 68 -27.28 13.30 7.00
CA GLY A 68 -28.06 14.37 7.63
C GLY A 68 -27.23 15.60 8.02
N GLN A 69 -25.98 15.65 7.57
CA GLN A 69 -25.03 16.71 7.90
C GLN A 69 -24.06 16.94 6.75
N TYR A 70 -23.49 18.15 6.67
CA TYR A 70 -22.46 18.53 5.69
C TYR A 70 -22.86 18.30 4.21
N GLY A 71 -24.16 18.30 3.90
CA GLY A 71 -24.68 18.04 2.55
C GLY A 71 -24.82 16.56 2.19
N LEU A 72 -24.59 15.64 3.13
CA LEU A 72 -24.81 14.21 2.95
C LEU A 72 -26.26 13.85 3.29
N ALA A 73 -26.95 13.16 2.38
CA ALA A 73 -28.33 12.72 2.60
C ALA A 73 -28.43 11.72 3.78
N ASP A 74 -29.58 11.72 4.47
CA ASP A 74 -29.78 11.01 5.75
C ASP A 74 -29.39 9.52 5.70
N ASP A 75 -29.73 8.82 4.62
CA ASP A 75 -29.46 7.39 4.47
C ASP A 75 -28.04 7.06 3.99
N TRP A 76 -27.20 8.07 3.76
CA TRP A 76 -25.83 7.88 3.27
C TRP A 76 -24.80 7.95 4.40
N CYS A 77 -23.62 7.42 4.13
CA CYS A 77 -22.48 7.51 5.01
C CYS A 77 -21.18 7.64 4.20
N VAL A 78 -20.16 8.21 4.85
CA VAL A 78 -18.78 8.19 4.38
C VAL A 78 -17.97 7.31 5.32
N LEU A 79 -17.34 6.28 4.77
CA LEU A 79 -16.52 5.31 5.48
C LEU A 79 -15.06 5.67 5.26
N SER A 80 -14.33 6.04 6.31
CA SER A 80 -12.87 6.18 6.22
C SER A 80 -12.23 4.81 6.23
N LEU A 81 -11.27 4.60 5.34
CA LEU A 81 -10.61 3.32 5.10
C LEU A 81 -9.20 3.33 5.69
N GLY A 82 -8.93 2.40 6.60
CA GLY A 82 -7.59 2.03 7.02
C GLY A 82 -7.01 1.01 6.06
N SER A 83 -5.84 1.32 5.49
CA SER A 83 -5.13 0.43 4.58
C SER A 83 -4.67 -0.85 5.30
N VAL A 84 -5.28 -1.99 4.97
CA VAL A 84 -4.87 -3.31 5.48
C VAL A 84 -3.80 -3.94 4.57
N THR A 85 -3.80 -3.58 3.28
CA THR A 85 -2.84 -4.06 2.26
C THR A 85 -1.43 -3.52 2.41
N ALA A 86 -1.23 -2.47 3.21
CA ALA A 86 0.08 -1.86 3.36
C ALA A 86 1.09 -2.78 4.07
N THR A 87 0.68 -3.66 4.98
CA THR A 87 1.65 -4.32 5.89
C THR A 87 2.53 -5.35 5.18
N SER A 88 1.96 -6.31 4.45
CA SER A 88 2.76 -7.36 3.79
C SER A 88 3.63 -6.80 2.66
N ALA A 89 3.12 -5.85 1.89
CA ALA A 89 3.89 -5.15 0.86
C ALA A 89 5.02 -4.30 1.47
N LYS A 90 4.75 -3.55 2.55
CA LYS A 90 5.78 -2.81 3.29
C LYS A 90 6.87 -3.74 3.82
N LEU A 91 6.48 -4.87 4.40
CA LEU A 91 7.43 -5.86 4.91
C LEU A 91 8.30 -6.41 3.77
N LEU A 92 7.70 -6.80 2.65
CA LEU A 92 8.45 -7.27 1.48
C LEU A 92 9.43 -6.21 0.97
N ILE A 93 8.99 -4.96 0.79
CA ILE A 93 9.86 -3.87 0.34
C ILE A 93 11.02 -3.64 1.31
N LYS A 94 10.75 -3.67 2.63
CA LYS A 94 11.80 -3.60 3.67
C LYS A 94 12.81 -4.73 3.51
N PHE A 95 12.35 -5.98 3.40
CA PHE A 95 13.24 -7.14 3.25
C PHE A 95 14.09 -7.06 1.97
N LEU A 96 13.48 -6.68 0.84
CA LEU A 96 14.20 -6.56 -0.43
C LEU A 96 15.24 -5.43 -0.39
N ARG A 97 14.89 -4.27 0.17
CA ARG A 97 15.82 -3.17 0.40
C ARG A 97 16.99 -3.60 1.28
N ASP A 98 16.73 -4.25 2.42
CA ASP A 98 17.78 -4.66 3.37
C ASP A 98 18.74 -5.68 2.75
N ARG A 99 18.23 -6.60 1.91
CA ARG A 99 19.05 -7.55 1.16
C ARG A 99 19.89 -6.87 0.07
N LEU A 100 19.32 -5.85 -0.59
CA LEU A 100 20.06 -5.08 -1.59
C LEU A 100 21.18 -4.27 -0.93
N GLU A 101 20.91 -3.65 0.23
CA GLU A 101 21.91 -2.93 1.04
C GLU A 101 23.08 -3.84 1.38
N GLU A 102 22.80 -5.02 1.96
CA GLU A 102 23.83 -6.00 2.31
C GLU A 102 24.65 -6.45 1.08
N THR A 103 23.98 -6.63 -0.06
CA THR A 103 24.66 -7.01 -1.31
C THR A 103 25.60 -5.91 -1.77
N CYS A 104 25.16 -4.66 -1.74
CA CYS A 104 25.99 -3.50 -2.07
C CYS A 104 27.20 -3.39 -1.13
N ASP A 105 26.98 -3.54 0.18
CA ASP A 105 28.05 -3.50 1.19
C ASP A 105 29.11 -4.60 0.96
N CYS A 106 28.66 -5.83 0.63
CA CYS A 106 29.56 -6.94 0.34
C CYS A 106 30.41 -6.70 -0.92
N ILE A 107 29.81 -6.12 -1.96
CA ILE A 107 30.52 -5.77 -3.19
C ILE A 107 31.56 -4.69 -2.92
N GLU A 108 31.19 -3.62 -2.21
CA GLU A 108 32.09 -2.53 -1.84
C GLU A 108 33.27 -3.00 -0.99
N ALA A 109 33.03 -3.91 -0.04
CA ALA A 109 34.09 -4.51 0.78
C ALA A 109 35.15 -5.24 -0.06
N SER A 110 34.80 -5.71 -1.26
CA SER A 110 35.70 -6.41 -2.17
C SER A 110 36.57 -5.46 -3.02
N TYR A 111 36.27 -4.15 -3.05
CA TYR A 111 36.93 -3.21 -3.96
C TYR A 111 38.42 -3.03 -3.72
N SER A 112 38.86 -3.04 -2.45
CA SER A 112 40.29 -2.93 -2.11
C SER A 112 41.09 -4.09 -2.71
N ILE A 113 40.60 -5.32 -2.50
CA ILE A 113 41.23 -6.55 -2.98
C ILE A 113 41.28 -6.58 -4.52
N ILE A 114 40.20 -6.21 -5.20
CA ILE A 114 40.15 -6.21 -6.68
C ILE A 114 41.15 -5.20 -7.24
N ARG A 115 41.22 -3.99 -6.65
CA ARG A 115 42.18 -2.95 -7.06
C ARG A 115 43.63 -3.39 -6.81
N GLU A 116 43.92 -4.00 -5.66
CA GLU A 116 45.24 -4.56 -5.34
C GLU A 116 45.65 -5.66 -6.33
N SER A 117 44.69 -6.42 -6.86
CA SER A 117 44.93 -7.43 -7.91
C SER A 117 45.20 -6.84 -9.31
N GLY A 118 45.19 -5.51 -9.46
CA GLY A 118 45.37 -4.81 -10.73
C GLY A 118 44.16 -4.87 -11.67
N ARG A 119 43.00 -5.30 -11.16
CA ARG A 119 41.74 -5.36 -11.92
C ARG A 119 40.88 -4.12 -11.69
N THR A 120 40.00 -3.83 -12.64
CA THR A 120 39.02 -2.75 -12.53
C THR A 120 37.80 -3.19 -11.72
N ILE A 121 37.07 -2.21 -11.19
CA ILE A 121 35.80 -2.41 -10.47
C ILE A 121 34.64 -1.66 -11.12
N THR A 122 34.81 -1.21 -12.37
CA THR A 122 33.85 -0.30 -13.03
C THR A 122 32.43 -0.88 -13.03
N ASP A 123 32.27 -2.14 -13.44
CA ASP A 123 30.95 -2.78 -13.54
C ASP A 123 30.30 -2.99 -12.16
N SER A 124 31.10 -3.35 -11.17
CA SER A 124 30.61 -3.54 -9.80
C SER A 124 30.29 -2.21 -9.13
N GLN A 125 30.98 -1.12 -9.46
CA GLN A 125 30.62 0.23 -9.03
C GLN A 125 29.28 0.68 -9.63
N ILE A 126 29.07 0.52 -10.94
CA ILE A 126 27.80 0.86 -11.60
C ILE A 126 26.64 0.05 -10.99
N THR A 127 26.86 -1.24 -10.75
CA THR A 127 25.85 -2.11 -10.13
C THR A 127 25.47 -1.63 -8.72
N VAL A 128 26.47 -1.26 -7.92
CA VAL A 128 26.23 -0.75 -6.56
C VAL A 128 25.55 0.60 -6.60
N GLU A 129 25.97 1.52 -7.47
CA GLU A 129 25.36 2.84 -7.61
C GLU A 129 23.86 2.74 -7.93
N GLY A 130 23.48 1.92 -8.93
CA GLY A 130 22.07 1.66 -9.22
C GLY A 130 21.32 0.98 -8.07
N GLY A 131 22.00 0.09 -7.33
CA GLY A 131 21.44 -0.51 -6.12
C GLY A 131 21.15 0.53 -5.02
N ARG A 132 22.08 1.47 -4.80
CA ARG A 132 21.93 2.55 -3.81
C ARG A 132 20.83 3.53 -4.18
N GLU A 133 20.65 3.84 -5.47
CA GLU A 133 19.50 4.63 -5.94
C GLU A 133 18.17 3.95 -5.61
N PHE A 134 18.04 2.66 -5.90
CA PHE A 134 16.82 1.89 -5.60
C PHE A 134 16.55 1.78 -4.09
N ILE A 135 17.60 1.62 -3.28
CA ILE A 135 17.51 1.66 -1.81
C ILE A 135 16.97 3.02 -1.34
N ALA A 136 17.47 4.13 -1.90
CA ALA A 136 17.03 5.47 -1.55
C ALA A 136 15.54 5.67 -1.88
N GLU A 137 15.10 5.21 -3.06
CA GLU A 137 13.70 5.23 -3.46
C GLU A 137 12.81 4.40 -2.51
N ALA A 138 13.24 3.18 -2.17
CA ALA A 138 12.53 2.31 -1.23
C ALA A 138 12.42 2.96 0.16
N ASN A 139 13.46 3.64 0.64
CA ASN A 139 13.44 4.37 1.91
C ASN A 139 12.47 5.55 1.89
N ALA A 140 12.43 6.32 0.82
CA ALA A 140 11.45 7.40 0.65
C ALA A 140 10.02 6.86 0.67
N TYR A 141 9.74 5.82 -0.12
CA TYR A 141 8.45 5.15 -0.15
C TYR A 141 8.02 4.63 1.23
N LEU A 142 8.92 3.99 1.97
CA LEU A 142 8.62 3.45 3.30
C LEU A 142 8.38 4.55 4.34
N LYS A 143 9.03 5.72 4.21
CA LYS A 143 8.84 6.87 5.09
C LYS A 143 7.46 7.49 4.89
N ASP A 144 7.07 7.77 3.66
CA ASP A 144 5.79 8.42 3.32
C ASP A 144 4.59 7.63 3.85
N ILE A 145 4.65 6.30 3.82
CA ILE A 145 3.55 5.45 4.32
C ILE A 145 3.64 5.16 5.82
N SER A 146 4.74 5.54 6.48
CA SER A 146 4.84 5.50 7.95
C SER A 146 4.22 6.76 8.59
N GLU A 147 4.32 7.91 7.92
CA GLU A 147 3.74 9.18 8.38
C GLU A 147 2.20 9.20 8.22
N VAL A 148 1.64 8.47 7.25
CA VAL A 148 0.17 8.35 7.07
C VAL A 148 -0.50 7.47 8.16
N ALA A 149 0.28 6.77 9.00
CA ALA A 149 -0.24 5.87 10.04
C ALA A 149 -0.11 6.42 11.47
N ALA A 150 0.42 7.64 11.66
CA ALA A 150 0.56 8.31 12.96
C ALA A 150 -0.39 9.50 13.09
#